data_AF-A0A5Q4SY31-F1
#
_entry.id   AF-A0A5Q4SY31-F1
#
_cell.length_a   1.000
_cell.length_b   1.000
_cell.length_c   1.000
_cell.angle_alpha   90.00
_cell.angle_beta   90.00
_cell.angle_gamma   90.00
#
_symmetry.space_group_name_H-M   'P 1'
#
loop_
_entity.id
_entity.type
_entity.pdbx_description
1 polymer ?
#
loop_
_entity_poly.entity_id
_entity_poly.type
_entity_poly.pdbx_seq_one_letter_code
_entity_poly.pdbx_strand_id
1 'polypeptide(L)'
;MARRTPAARPSRMLPADRRTQILEAARRLLEFRPVDELSVESVAREAGVSPGLLFHYFGSQRTFRQAVLEAAAEELLAHVRPDPALSPAEQLRAGITTFTDYVTRYPAVYRAVTRLGTAAGVRTLHRSARSTLAGWLNAALTAAGAPATPAVTLAVTGWLACMEEIVLAWLDDPTTDRAALEALCERSFYQLIRAALDDEDRWLLLRKRVTVRPPAPRPDEPPPAG
;
A
#
# COMPACT_ATOMS: atom_id res chain seq x y z
N MET A 1 -21.09 -36.18 -42.77
CA MET A 1 -19.71 -36.43 -42.31
C MET A 1 -19.26 -35.25 -41.45
N ALA A 2 -19.17 -35.43 -40.13
CA ALA A 2 -18.78 -34.39 -39.19
C ALA A 2 -17.26 -34.27 -39.10
N ARG A 3 -16.70 -33.08 -39.31
CA ARG A 3 -15.29 -32.78 -39.02
C ARG A 3 -15.19 -32.33 -37.56
N ARG A 4 -14.52 -33.13 -36.72
CA ARG A 4 -14.14 -32.75 -35.35
C ARG A 4 -12.89 -31.88 -35.42
N THR A 5 -12.98 -30.66 -34.94
CA THR A 5 -11.84 -29.75 -34.73
C THR A 5 -11.00 -30.24 -33.54
N PRO A 6 -9.64 -30.21 -33.59
CA PRO A 6 -8.81 -30.62 -32.46
C PRO A 6 -8.91 -29.58 -31.33
N ALA A 7 -9.17 -30.04 -30.11
CA ALA A 7 -9.10 -29.21 -28.91
C ALA A 7 -7.64 -28.74 -28.70
N ALA A 8 -7.46 -27.43 -28.53
CA ALA A 8 -6.17 -26.82 -28.22
C ALA A 8 -5.62 -27.37 -26.89
N ARG A 9 -4.34 -27.76 -26.87
CA ARG A 9 -3.65 -28.20 -25.65
C ARG A 9 -3.57 -27.03 -24.66
N PRO A 10 -3.86 -27.22 -23.36
CA PRO A 10 -3.65 -26.18 -22.36
C PRO A 10 -2.17 -25.79 -22.37
N SER A 11 -1.88 -24.51 -22.58
CA SER A 11 -0.50 -24.01 -22.54
C SER A 11 0.09 -24.30 -21.16
N ARG A 12 1.31 -24.83 -21.13
CA ARG A 12 2.07 -24.97 -19.89
C ARG A 12 2.43 -23.56 -19.43
N MET A 13 1.63 -23.00 -18.52
CA MET A 13 2.00 -21.75 -17.82
C MET A 13 3.33 -21.93 -17.09
N LEU A 14 4.16 -20.90 -17.08
CA LEU A 14 5.45 -20.93 -16.42
C LEU A 14 5.27 -20.97 -14.89
N PRO A 15 6.24 -21.49 -14.12
CA PRO A 15 6.15 -21.58 -12.66
C PRO A 15 5.92 -20.23 -11.96
N ALA A 16 6.50 -19.14 -12.47
CA ALA A 16 6.30 -17.78 -11.93
C ALA A 16 4.83 -17.34 -12.09
N ASP A 17 4.24 -17.55 -13.27
CA ASP A 17 2.83 -17.26 -13.55
C ASP A 17 1.90 -18.05 -12.61
N ARG A 18 2.31 -19.27 -12.23
CA ARG A 18 1.52 -20.12 -11.33
C ARG A 18 1.55 -19.63 -9.89
N ARG A 19 2.71 -19.21 -9.38
CA ARG A 19 2.82 -18.62 -8.03
C ARG A 19 1.96 -17.35 -7.94
N THR A 20 2.04 -16.47 -8.94
CA THR A 20 1.23 -15.25 -9.02
C THR A 20 -0.26 -15.56 -9.09
N GLN A 21 -0.68 -16.53 -9.92
CA GLN A 21 -2.08 -16.97 -10.00
C GLN A 21 -2.63 -17.41 -8.63
N ILE A 22 -1.84 -18.13 -7.85
CA ILE A 22 -2.24 -18.58 -6.51
C ILE A 22 -2.40 -17.40 -5.54
N LEU A 23 -1.48 -16.43 -5.58
CA LEU A 23 -1.55 -15.23 -4.75
C LEU A 23 -2.76 -14.36 -5.11
N GLU A 24 -3.06 -14.18 -6.39
CA GLU A 24 -4.26 -13.48 -6.85
C GLU A 24 -5.56 -14.16 -6.39
N ALA A 25 -5.61 -15.49 -6.44
CA ALA A 25 -6.74 -16.25 -5.90
C ALA A 25 -6.89 -16.08 -4.39
N ALA A 26 -5.78 -16.14 -3.65
CA ALA A 26 -5.79 -15.88 -2.21
C ALA A 26 -6.29 -14.47 -1.88
N ARG A 27 -5.89 -13.47 -2.68
CA ARG A 27 -6.30 -12.08 -2.53
C ARG A 27 -7.79 -11.86 -2.75
N ARG A 28 -8.39 -12.46 -3.78
CA ARG A 28 -9.86 -12.41 -3.97
C ARG A 28 -10.60 -12.96 -2.77
N LEU A 29 -10.08 -14.02 -2.16
CA LEU A 29 -10.69 -14.61 -0.97
C LEU A 29 -10.56 -13.70 0.26
N LEU A 30 -9.59 -12.79 0.30
CA LEU A 30 -9.44 -11.83 1.39
C LEU A 30 -10.50 -10.71 1.40
N GLU A 31 -11.26 -10.54 0.30
CA GLU A 31 -12.42 -9.63 0.28
C GLU A 31 -13.53 -10.10 1.24
N PHE A 32 -13.60 -11.41 1.51
CA PHE A 32 -14.72 -12.03 2.21
C PHE A 32 -14.36 -12.66 3.56
N ARG A 33 -13.07 -12.85 3.85
CA ARG A 33 -12.62 -13.54 5.07
C ARG A 33 -11.22 -13.09 5.49
N PRO A 34 -10.91 -13.15 6.80
CA PRO A 34 -9.61 -12.77 7.31
C PRO A 34 -8.50 -13.77 6.94
N VAL A 35 -7.25 -13.31 7.01
CA VAL A 35 -6.07 -14.08 6.55
C VAL A 35 -5.83 -15.38 7.33
N ASP A 36 -6.24 -15.41 8.60
CA ASP A 36 -6.16 -16.58 9.49
C ASP A 36 -7.21 -17.64 9.20
N GLU A 37 -8.25 -17.31 8.43
CA GLU A 37 -9.23 -18.25 7.88
C GLU A 37 -8.84 -18.76 6.48
N LEU A 38 -7.77 -18.23 5.87
CA LEU A 38 -7.27 -18.77 4.60
C LEU A 38 -6.68 -20.17 4.81
N SER A 39 -7.30 -21.16 4.16
CA SER A 39 -6.80 -22.54 4.06
C SER A 39 -6.17 -22.79 2.69
N VAL A 40 -5.20 -23.71 2.64
CA VAL A 40 -4.55 -24.11 1.38
C VAL A 40 -5.59 -24.69 0.42
N GLU A 41 -6.54 -25.47 0.93
CA GLU A 41 -7.57 -26.16 0.14
C GLU A 41 -8.55 -25.18 -0.50
N SER A 42 -8.96 -24.14 0.23
CA SER A 42 -9.89 -23.13 -0.28
C SER A 42 -9.24 -22.26 -1.36
N VAL A 43 -7.96 -21.91 -1.19
CA VAL A 43 -7.21 -21.15 -2.20
C VAL A 43 -6.90 -22.02 -3.41
N ALA A 44 -6.54 -23.30 -3.22
CA ALA A 44 -6.31 -24.23 -4.31
C ALA A 44 -7.53 -24.34 -5.23
N ARG A 45 -8.72 -24.47 -4.61
CA ARG A 45 -10.00 -24.51 -5.31
C ARG A 45 -10.28 -23.21 -6.08
N GLU A 46 -10.09 -22.06 -5.45
CA GLU A 46 -10.26 -20.74 -6.11
C GLU A 46 -9.27 -20.54 -7.27
N ALA A 47 -8.03 -21.01 -7.11
CA ALA A 47 -6.98 -20.90 -8.12
C ALA A 47 -7.12 -21.95 -9.23
N GLY A 48 -7.99 -22.96 -9.09
CA GLY A 48 -8.09 -24.08 -10.01
C GLY A 48 -6.83 -24.97 -10.04
N VAL A 49 -6.14 -25.11 -8.91
CA VAL A 49 -4.93 -25.95 -8.75
C VAL A 49 -5.13 -27.03 -7.69
N SER A 50 -4.23 -28.03 -7.64
CA SER A 50 -4.24 -29.01 -6.56
C SER A 50 -3.65 -28.44 -5.26
N PRO A 51 -4.14 -28.84 -4.07
CA PRO A 51 -3.53 -28.44 -2.80
C PRO A 51 -2.05 -28.79 -2.68
N GLY A 52 -1.63 -29.94 -3.25
CA GLY A 52 -0.23 -30.35 -3.30
C GLY A 52 0.66 -29.37 -4.07
N LEU A 53 0.13 -28.71 -5.11
CA LEU A 53 0.88 -27.69 -5.85
C LEU A 53 1.12 -26.43 -5.00
N LEU A 54 0.16 -26.04 -4.16
CA LEU A 54 0.36 -24.95 -3.20
C LEU A 54 1.45 -25.30 -2.18
N PHE A 55 1.42 -26.49 -1.60
CA PHE A 55 2.49 -26.93 -0.68
C PHE A 55 3.86 -26.97 -1.36
N HIS A 56 3.93 -27.31 -2.65
CA HIS A 56 5.18 -27.24 -3.42
C HIS A 56 5.75 -25.81 -3.50
N TYR A 57 4.91 -24.79 -3.71
CA TYR A 57 5.37 -23.40 -3.81
C TYR A 57 5.65 -22.72 -2.47
N PHE A 58 4.86 -23.02 -1.44
CA PHE A 58 4.88 -22.25 -0.18
C PHE A 58 5.35 -23.06 1.03
N GLY A 59 5.44 -24.39 0.92
CA GLY A 59 5.95 -25.29 1.96
C GLY A 59 5.02 -25.50 3.16
N SER A 60 4.45 -24.43 3.74
CA SER A 60 3.54 -24.52 4.88
C SER A 60 2.41 -23.49 4.80
N GLN A 61 1.31 -23.73 5.52
CA GLN A 61 0.21 -22.76 5.62
C GLN A 61 0.67 -21.41 6.22
N ARG A 62 1.62 -21.42 7.16
CA ARG A 62 2.20 -20.20 7.74
C ARG A 62 2.96 -19.38 6.70
N THR A 63 3.87 -20.03 5.97
CA THR A 63 4.65 -19.38 4.91
C THR A 63 3.76 -18.91 3.76
N PHE A 64 2.73 -19.68 3.42
CA PHE A 64 1.72 -19.28 2.45
C PHE A 64 1.00 -17.99 2.87
N ARG A 65 0.46 -17.93 4.09
CA ARG A 65 -0.21 -16.72 4.61
C ARG A 65 0.74 -15.52 4.64
N GLN A 66 2.00 -15.73 5.02
CA GLN A 66 3.00 -14.67 4.97
C GLN A 66 3.19 -14.15 3.53
N ALA A 67 3.36 -15.04 2.56
CA ALA A 67 3.52 -14.65 1.15
C ALA A 67 2.29 -13.91 0.59
N VAL A 68 1.08 -14.25 1.05
CA VAL A 68 -0.15 -13.53 0.69
C VAL A 68 -0.13 -12.10 1.26
N LEU A 69 0.28 -11.93 2.52
CA LEU A 69 0.40 -10.60 3.13
C LEU A 69 1.49 -9.76 2.48
N GLU A 70 2.63 -10.36 2.14
CA GLU A 70 3.73 -9.70 1.40
C GLU A 70 3.23 -9.18 0.04
N ALA A 71 2.54 -10.03 -0.73
CA ALA A 71 1.96 -9.63 -2.02
C ALA A 71 0.93 -8.49 -1.87
N ALA A 72 0.08 -8.54 -0.84
CA ALA A 72 -0.90 -7.49 -0.56
C ALA A 72 -0.23 -6.15 -0.19
N ALA A 73 0.87 -6.20 0.56
CA ALA A 73 1.64 -5.00 0.90
C ALA A 73 2.38 -4.41 -0.32
N GLU A 74 2.97 -5.26 -1.16
CA GLU A 74 3.61 -4.85 -2.42
C GLU A 74 2.60 -4.19 -3.37
N GLU A 75 1.40 -4.77 -3.49
CA GLU A 75 0.31 -4.19 -4.27
C GLU A 75 -0.11 -2.82 -3.73
N LEU A 76 -0.34 -2.69 -2.42
CA LEU A 76 -0.67 -1.40 -1.80
C LEU A 76 0.42 -0.36 -2.10
N LEU A 77 1.70 -0.72 -1.89
CA LEU A 77 2.84 0.16 -2.18
C LEU A 77 2.89 0.57 -3.65
N ALA A 78 2.59 -0.33 -4.58
CA ALA A 78 2.53 -0.01 -5.99
C ALA A 78 1.42 0.99 -6.32
N HIS A 79 0.24 0.86 -5.70
CA HIS A 79 -0.90 1.76 -5.92
C HIS A 79 -0.70 3.16 -5.30
N VAL A 80 -0.08 3.23 -4.13
CA VAL A 80 0.18 4.51 -3.43
C VAL A 80 1.51 5.15 -3.84
N ARG A 81 2.24 4.54 -4.79
CA ARG A 81 3.49 5.10 -5.31
C ARG A 81 3.21 6.50 -5.87
N PRO A 82 3.92 7.55 -5.41
CA PRO A 82 3.64 8.90 -5.86
C PRO A 82 3.90 9.07 -7.37
N ASP A 83 2.98 9.74 -8.05
CA ASP A 83 3.22 10.22 -9.41
C ASP A 83 4.15 11.44 -9.37
N PRO A 84 5.37 11.35 -9.93
CA PRO A 84 6.32 12.45 -9.91
C PRO A 84 5.86 13.67 -10.71
N ALA A 85 4.83 13.57 -11.56
CA ALA A 85 4.27 14.71 -12.29
C ALA A 85 3.33 15.58 -11.41
N LEU A 86 2.88 15.05 -10.28
CA LEU A 86 2.01 15.75 -9.34
C LEU A 86 2.82 16.61 -8.35
N SER A 87 2.21 17.67 -7.83
CA SER A 87 2.77 18.43 -6.71
C SER A 87 2.80 17.58 -5.43
N PRO A 88 3.70 17.85 -4.46
CA PRO A 88 3.72 17.13 -3.19
C PRO A 88 2.37 17.06 -2.46
N ALA A 89 1.56 18.13 -2.53
CA ALA A 89 0.21 18.16 -1.95
C ALA A 89 -0.79 17.27 -2.71
N GLU A 90 -0.67 17.18 -4.04
CA GLU A 90 -1.47 16.25 -4.85
C GLU A 90 -1.06 14.79 -4.60
N GLN A 91 0.24 14.52 -4.49
CA GLN A 91 0.76 13.20 -4.15
C GLN A 91 0.27 12.74 -2.77
N LEU A 92 0.30 13.62 -1.76
CA LEU A 92 -0.22 13.35 -0.42
C LEU A 92 -1.72 12.99 -0.47
N ARG A 93 -2.53 13.81 -1.14
CA ARG A 93 -3.98 13.58 -1.27
C ARG A 93 -4.28 12.26 -1.99
N ALA A 94 -3.61 12.01 -3.12
CA ALA A 94 -3.75 10.75 -3.85
C ALA A 94 -3.36 9.54 -2.99
N GLY A 95 -2.27 9.63 -2.22
CA GLY A 95 -1.84 8.58 -1.30
C GLY A 95 -2.87 8.30 -0.20
N ILE A 96 -3.47 9.34 0.39
CA ILE A 96 -4.55 9.22 1.38
C ILE A 96 -5.77 8.55 0.76
N THR A 97 -6.26 9.03 -0.39
CA THR A 97 -7.44 8.47 -1.04
C THR A 97 -7.23 7.00 -1.44
N THR A 98 -6.10 6.67 -2.06
CA THR A 98 -5.78 5.28 -2.45
C THR A 98 -5.66 4.38 -1.23
N PHE A 99 -5.07 4.86 -0.14
CA PHE A 99 -5.00 4.13 1.11
C PHE A 99 -6.41 3.86 1.68
N THR A 100 -7.25 4.89 1.76
CA THR A 100 -8.64 4.78 2.24
C THR A 100 -9.47 3.83 1.37
N ASP A 101 -9.32 3.87 0.04
CA ASP A 101 -9.94 2.91 -0.89
C ASP A 101 -9.53 1.48 -0.56
N TYR A 102 -8.22 1.27 -0.40
CA TYR A 102 -7.67 -0.06 -0.16
C TYR A 102 -8.18 -0.67 1.15
N VAL A 103 -8.17 0.10 2.25
CA VAL A 103 -8.64 -0.41 3.55
C VAL A 103 -10.16 -0.54 3.63
N THR A 104 -10.92 0.26 2.87
CA THR A 104 -12.37 0.10 2.72
C THR A 104 -12.71 -1.17 1.94
N ARG A 105 -11.91 -1.51 0.92
CA ARG A 105 -12.09 -2.71 0.12
C ARG A 105 -11.62 -3.99 0.81
N TYR A 106 -10.54 -3.91 1.60
CA TYR A 106 -9.89 -5.05 2.24
C TYR A 106 -9.73 -4.87 3.78
N PRO A 107 -10.80 -4.57 4.55
CA PRO A 107 -10.69 -4.21 5.96
C PRO A 107 -10.13 -5.35 6.82
N ALA A 108 -10.48 -6.60 6.51
CA ALA A 108 -10.00 -7.78 7.26
C ALA A 108 -8.49 -8.00 7.10
N VAL A 109 -7.95 -7.76 5.90
CA VAL A 109 -6.51 -7.85 5.61
C VAL A 109 -5.74 -6.84 6.42
N TYR A 110 -6.20 -5.59 6.37
CA TYR A 110 -5.48 -4.50 7.01
C TYR A 110 -5.52 -4.62 8.53
N ARG A 111 -6.67 -5.01 9.11
CA ARG A 111 -6.79 -5.33 10.55
C ARG A 111 -5.85 -6.46 10.97
N ALA A 112 -5.69 -7.50 10.14
CA ALA A 112 -4.79 -8.60 10.46
C ALA A 112 -3.32 -8.16 10.50
N VAL A 113 -2.92 -7.26 9.59
CA VAL A 113 -1.55 -6.70 9.56
C VAL A 113 -1.29 -5.78 10.75
N THR A 114 -2.26 -4.97 11.14
CA THR A 114 -2.11 -3.89 12.14
C THR A 114 -2.39 -4.32 13.57
N ARG A 115 -3.45 -5.09 13.82
CA ARG A 115 -3.91 -5.48 15.16
C ARG A 115 -3.44 -6.88 15.56
N LEU A 116 -3.31 -7.81 14.61
CA LEU A 116 -2.96 -9.22 14.86
C LEU A 116 -1.50 -9.57 14.54
N GLY A 117 -0.63 -8.56 14.35
CA GLY A 117 0.79 -8.71 14.06
C GLY A 117 1.62 -9.34 15.20
N THR A 118 1.16 -10.43 15.81
CA THR A 118 1.87 -11.20 16.83
C THR A 118 3.00 -12.05 16.22
N ALA A 119 2.89 -12.39 14.93
CA ALA A 119 3.97 -13.02 14.18
C ALA A 119 5.04 -12.00 13.76
N ALA A 120 6.31 -12.29 14.04
CA ALA A 120 7.43 -11.38 13.75
C ALA A 120 7.51 -10.94 12.27
N GLY A 121 7.18 -11.82 11.33
CA GLY A 121 7.20 -11.50 9.89
C GLY A 121 6.21 -10.40 9.49
N VAL A 122 4.99 -10.41 10.05
CA VAL A 122 3.95 -9.42 9.74
C VAL A 122 4.35 -8.03 10.25
N ARG A 123 4.94 -7.94 11.44
CA ARG A 123 5.46 -6.66 11.97
C ARG A 123 6.59 -6.10 11.12
N THR A 124 7.51 -6.95 10.67
CA THR A 124 8.61 -6.53 9.80
C THR A 124 8.08 -6.02 8.47
N LEU A 125 7.12 -6.72 7.87
CA LEU A 125 6.48 -6.29 6.62
C LEU A 125 5.80 -4.91 6.77
N HIS A 126 4.97 -4.76 7.80
CA HIS A 126 4.28 -3.50 8.08
C HIS A 126 5.26 -2.35 8.32
N ARG A 127 6.33 -2.59 9.10
CA ARG A 127 7.41 -1.61 9.32
C ARG A 127 8.12 -1.25 8.02
N SER A 128 8.43 -2.22 7.17
CA SER A 128 9.08 -2.01 5.88
C SER A 128 8.22 -1.12 4.98
N ALA A 129 6.93 -1.45 4.82
CA ALA A 129 6.00 -0.66 4.01
C ALA A 129 5.89 0.79 4.52
N ARG A 130 5.77 0.99 5.84
CA ARG A 130 5.77 2.34 6.44
C ARG A 130 7.07 3.10 6.20
N SER A 131 8.20 2.41 6.25
CA SER A 131 9.50 3.02 5.96
C SER A 131 9.59 3.51 4.52
N THR A 132 9.05 2.74 3.56
CA THR A 132 8.99 3.14 2.15
C THR A 132 8.10 4.38 1.96
N LEU A 133 6.89 4.39 2.53
CA LEU A 133 5.98 5.54 2.49
C LEU A 133 6.61 6.79 3.11
N ALA A 134 7.26 6.64 4.27
CA ALA A 134 7.96 7.73 4.92
C ALA A 134 9.12 8.26 4.06
N GLY A 135 9.84 7.38 3.36
CA GLY A 135 10.88 7.76 2.42
C GLY A 135 10.35 8.66 1.30
N TRP A 136 9.24 8.28 0.68
CA TRP A 136 8.59 9.08 -0.36
C TRP A 136 8.10 10.44 0.14
N LEU A 137 7.44 10.49 1.30
CA LEU A 137 6.98 11.75 1.89
C LEU A 137 8.15 12.68 2.25
N ASN A 138 9.22 12.16 2.85
CA ASN A 138 10.40 12.94 3.17
C ASN A 138 11.11 13.44 1.91
N ALA A 139 11.17 12.63 0.84
CA ALA A 139 11.73 13.05 -0.45
C ALA A 139 10.90 14.21 -1.05
N ALA A 140 9.57 14.10 -1.03
CA ALA A 140 8.68 15.16 -1.51
C ALA A 140 8.81 16.47 -0.70
N LEU A 141 8.91 16.37 0.63
CA LEU A 141 9.16 17.52 1.51
C LEU A 141 10.53 18.17 1.22
N THR A 142 11.57 17.35 1.06
CA THR A 142 12.93 17.82 0.75
C THR A 142 12.97 18.52 -0.60
N ALA A 143 12.31 17.96 -1.62
CA ALA A 143 12.18 18.59 -2.94
C ALA A 143 11.42 19.92 -2.88
N ALA A 144 10.46 20.06 -1.97
CA ALA A 144 9.76 21.32 -1.70
C ALA A 144 10.58 22.30 -0.82
N GLY A 145 11.78 21.93 -0.38
CA GLY A 145 12.70 22.77 0.38
C GLY A 145 12.55 22.68 1.90
N ALA A 146 11.91 21.63 2.43
CA ALA A 146 11.98 21.32 3.84
C ALA A 146 13.39 20.83 4.21
N PRO A 147 13.92 21.18 5.40
CA PRO A 147 15.20 20.66 5.87
C PRO A 147 15.07 19.19 6.30
N ALA A 148 16.04 18.37 5.94
CA ALA A 148 16.11 16.95 6.32
C ALA A 148 16.56 16.79 7.79
N THR A 149 15.72 17.23 8.73
CA THR A 149 15.98 17.14 10.17
C THR A 149 15.36 15.88 10.78
N PRO A 150 15.89 15.38 11.92
CA PRO A 150 15.26 14.28 12.64
C PRO A 150 13.81 14.57 13.05
N ALA A 151 13.49 15.82 13.41
CA ALA A 151 12.14 16.23 13.79
C ALA A 151 11.14 16.05 12.64
N VAL A 152 11.51 16.47 11.42
CA VAL A 152 10.66 16.29 10.22
C VAL A 152 10.47 14.80 9.92
N THR A 153 11.54 14.00 9.97
CA THR A 153 11.45 12.55 9.73
C THR A 153 10.55 11.85 10.76
N LEU A 154 10.66 12.23 12.04
CA LEU A 154 9.80 11.70 13.11
C LEU A 154 8.35 12.15 12.94
N ALA A 155 8.10 13.40 12.52
CA ALA A 155 6.75 13.89 12.25
C ALA A 155 6.07 13.15 11.10
N VAL A 156 6.79 12.86 10.01
CA VAL A 156 6.29 12.01 8.90
C VAL A 156 5.96 10.61 9.40
N THR A 157 6.87 9.99 10.17
CA THR A 157 6.69 8.64 10.70
C THR A 157 5.51 8.56 11.66
N GLY A 158 5.37 9.54 12.55
CA GLY A 158 4.26 9.66 13.50
C GLY A 158 2.94 9.93 12.80
N TRP A 159 2.93 10.80 11.79
CA TRP A 159 1.73 11.09 11.00
C TRP A 159 1.20 9.84 10.31
N LEU A 160 2.07 8.99 9.72
CA LEU A 160 1.62 7.73 9.12
C LEU A 160 0.90 6.81 10.12
N ALA A 161 1.24 6.87 11.42
CA ALA A 161 0.56 6.07 12.47
C ALA A 161 -0.76 6.70 12.84
N CYS A 162 -0.77 8.02 12.98
CA CYS A 162 -1.98 8.78 13.26
C CYS A 162 -3.01 8.62 12.13
N MET A 163 -2.60 8.77 10.87
CA MET A 163 -3.47 8.65 9.71
C MET A 163 -4.06 7.24 9.60
N GLU A 164 -3.23 6.21 9.75
CA GLU A 164 -3.67 4.83 9.77
C GLU A 164 -4.74 4.58 10.83
N GLU A 165 -4.51 5.04 12.07
CA GLU A 165 -5.46 4.86 13.15
C GLU A 165 -6.75 5.67 12.97
N ILE A 166 -6.66 6.90 12.46
CA ILE A 166 -7.83 7.72 12.12
C ILE A 166 -8.73 6.99 11.11
N VAL A 167 -8.14 6.41 10.06
CA VAL A 167 -8.91 5.70 9.04
C VAL A 167 -9.47 4.38 9.58
N LEU A 168 -8.71 3.64 10.39
CA LEU A 168 -9.19 2.39 10.99
C LEU A 168 -10.33 2.61 11.99
N ALA A 169 -10.24 3.66 12.82
CA ALA A 169 -11.30 4.04 13.73
C ALA A 169 -12.58 4.45 12.98
N TRP A 170 -12.43 5.21 11.90
CA TRP A 170 -13.55 5.57 11.02
C TRP A 170 -14.19 4.34 10.35
N LEU A 171 -13.41 3.32 9.96
CA LEU A 171 -13.96 2.08 9.44
C LEU A 171 -14.76 1.28 10.48
N ASP A 172 -14.42 1.40 11.76
CA ASP A 172 -15.16 0.78 12.86
C ASP A 172 -16.46 1.54 13.16
N ASP A 173 -16.44 2.87 13.09
CA ASP A 173 -17.60 3.74 13.30
C ASP A 173 -17.57 4.97 12.36
N PRO A 174 -18.23 4.91 11.18
CA PRO A 174 -18.21 5.96 10.16
C PRO A 174 -19.04 7.20 10.53
N THR A 175 -18.64 7.91 11.59
CA THR A 175 -19.35 9.08 12.14
C THR A 175 -19.30 10.34 11.26
N THR A 176 -18.41 10.38 10.27
CA THR A 176 -18.23 11.49 9.34
C THR A 176 -18.18 10.96 7.91
N ASP A 177 -18.47 11.83 6.92
CA ASP A 177 -18.25 11.46 5.53
C ASP A 177 -16.75 11.29 5.22
N ARG A 178 -16.47 10.54 4.16
CA ARG A 178 -15.12 10.19 3.73
C ARG A 178 -14.28 11.41 3.33
N ALA A 179 -14.88 12.42 2.70
CA ALA A 179 -14.14 13.60 2.27
C ALA A 179 -13.62 14.40 3.47
N ALA A 180 -14.43 14.51 4.52
CA ALA A 180 -14.05 15.13 5.78
C ALA A 180 -12.95 14.35 6.51
N LEU A 181 -12.98 13.02 6.48
CA LEU A 181 -11.91 12.15 6.98
C LEU A 181 -10.59 12.38 6.25
N GLU A 182 -10.59 12.30 4.91
CA GLU A 182 -9.37 12.47 4.10
C GLU A 182 -8.79 13.88 4.29
N ALA A 183 -9.65 14.90 4.37
CA ALA A 183 -9.22 16.27 4.67
C ALA A 183 -8.67 16.43 6.09
N LEU A 184 -9.15 15.66 7.08
CA LEU A 184 -8.57 15.63 8.43
C LEU A 184 -7.16 15.03 8.39
N CYS A 185 -6.97 13.92 7.68
CA CYS A 185 -5.66 13.28 7.49
C CYS A 185 -4.66 14.23 6.84
N GLU A 186 -5.06 14.95 5.79
CA GLU A 186 -4.22 15.95 5.13
C GLU A 186 -3.89 17.13 6.06
N ARG A 187 -4.88 17.70 6.75
CA ARG A 187 -4.65 18.82 7.68
C ARG A 187 -3.71 18.42 8.82
N SER A 188 -3.86 17.23 9.39
CA SER A 188 -3.02 16.76 10.50
C SER A 188 -1.56 16.56 10.07
N PHE A 189 -1.30 16.15 8.83
CA PHE A 189 0.06 16.11 8.25
C PHE A 189 0.73 17.46 8.35
N TYR A 190 0.05 18.49 7.83
CA TYR A 190 0.58 19.85 7.80
C TYR A 190 0.79 20.44 9.20
N GLN A 191 -0.07 20.13 10.17
CA GLN A 191 0.14 20.57 11.55
C GLN A 191 1.37 19.93 12.20
N LEU A 192 1.61 18.64 11.95
CA LEU A 192 2.80 17.95 12.47
C LEU A 192 4.08 18.46 11.80
N ILE A 193 4.06 18.71 10.49
CA ILE A 193 5.21 19.30 9.79
C ILE A 193 5.49 20.72 10.28
N ARG A 194 4.47 21.56 10.46
CA ARG A 194 4.64 22.90 11.03
C ARG A 194 5.29 22.85 12.41
N ALA A 195 4.79 21.97 13.29
CA ALA A 195 5.35 21.78 14.62
C ALA A 195 6.80 21.29 14.59
N ALA A 196 7.15 20.40 13.64
CA ALA A 196 8.50 19.87 13.49
C ALA A 196 9.51 20.87 12.92
N LEU A 197 9.06 21.85 12.14
CA LEU A 197 9.92 22.91 11.61
C LEU A 197 10.29 23.94 12.67
N ASP A 198 9.39 24.21 13.61
CA ASP A 198 9.54 25.23 14.66
C ASP A 198 9.97 26.60 14.12
N ASP A 199 9.48 26.94 12.92
CA ASP A 199 9.84 28.13 12.15
C ASP A 199 8.65 28.50 11.25
N GLU A 200 7.91 29.56 11.62
CA GLU A 200 6.67 29.94 10.93
C GLU A 200 6.90 30.45 9.51
N ASP A 201 7.97 31.23 9.29
CA ASP A 201 8.30 31.75 7.96
C ASP A 201 8.68 30.62 7.01
N ARG A 202 9.49 29.67 7.50
CA ARG A 202 9.84 28.47 6.74
C ARG A 202 8.61 27.61 6.46
N TRP A 203 7.71 27.45 7.42
CA TRP A 203 6.44 26.76 7.22
C TRP A 203 5.60 27.41 6.12
N LEU A 204 5.42 28.74 6.15
CA LEU A 204 4.65 29.47 5.13
C LEU A 204 5.25 29.34 3.73
N LEU A 205 6.59 29.35 3.62
CA LEU A 205 7.30 29.10 2.36
C LEU A 205 7.09 27.66 1.87
N LEU A 206 7.27 26.67 2.75
CA LEU A 206 7.08 25.26 2.42
C LEU A 206 5.63 24.99 1.96
N ARG A 207 4.64 25.51 2.68
CA ARG A 207 3.22 25.38 2.37
C ARG A 207 2.87 25.88 0.97
N LYS A 208 3.52 26.94 0.50
CA LYS A 208 3.37 27.43 -0.88
C LYS A 208 4.06 26.51 -1.90
N ARG A 209 5.21 25.95 -1.56
CA ARG A 209 6.00 25.11 -2.48
C ARG A 209 5.40 23.72 -2.68
N VAL A 210 4.78 23.13 -1.66
CA VAL A 210 4.15 21.80 -1.77
C VAL A 210 2.96 21.77 -2.74
N THR A 211 2.39 22.93 -3.10
CA THR A 211 1.30 23.03 -4.09
C THR A 211 1.80 23.23 -5.51
N VAL A 212 3.11 23.44 -5.71
CA VAL A 212 3.70 23.68 -7.03
C VAL A 212 4.05 22.33 -7.66
N ARG A 213 3.54 22.10 -8.88
CA ARG A 213 3.92 20.92 -9.65
C ARG A 213 5.36 21.06 -10.17
N PRO A 214 6.14 19.97 -10.22
CA PRO A 214 7.44 20.01 -10.85
C PRO A 214 7.30 20.30 -12.36
N PRO A 215 8.32 20.91 -12.99
CA PRO A 215 8.30 21.10 -14.43
C PRO A 215 8.20 19.74 -15.13
N ALA A 216 7.47 19.69 -16.26
CA ALA A 216 7.37 18.46 -17.04
C ALA A 216 8.78 17.97 -17.45
N PRO A 217 9.04 16.66 -17.41
CA PRO A 217 10.31 16.13 -17.87
C PRO A 217 10.53 16.54 -19.33
N ARG A 218 11.75 16.96 -19.65
CA ARG A 218 12.08 17.28 -21.05
C ARG A 218 12.02 15.99 -21.86
N PRO A 219 11.64 16.05 -23.16
CA PRO A 219 11.53 14.86 -24.02
C PRO A 219 12.78 13.96 -24.05
N ASP A 220 13.94 14.53 -23.75
CA ASP A 220 15.26 13.89 -23.85
C ASP A 220 15.86 13.46 -22.50
N GLU A 221 15.14 13.62 -21.38
CA GLU A 221 15.67 13.29 -20.05
C GLU A 221 15.28 11.86 -19.64
N PRO A 222 16.24 11.01 -19.22
CA PRO A 222 15.93 9.65 -18.76
C PRO A 222 15.05 9.71 -17.50
N PRO A 223 14.15 8.73 -17.30
CA PRO A 223 13.27 8.72 -16.14
C PRO A 223 14.10 8.71 -14.84
N PRO A 224 13.66 9.43 -13.79
CA PRO A 224 14.38 9.46 -12.52
C PRO A 224 14.47 8.07 -11.92
N ALA A 225 15.65 7.71 -11.43
CA ALA A 225 15.89 6.44 -10.73
C ALA A 225 15.03 6.42 -9.46
N GLY A 226 14.08 5.49 -9.41
CA GLY A 226 13.11 5.32 -8.32
C GLY A 226 13.56 4.39 -7.21
#